data_AF-A0A8J3XF00-F1
#
_entry.id   AF-A0A8J3XF00-F1
#
_cell.length_a   1.000
_cell.length_b   1.000
_cell.length_c   1.000
_cell.angle_alpha   90.00
_cell.angle_beta   90.00
_cell.angle_gamma   90.00
#
_symmetry.space_group_name_H-M   'P 1'
#
loop_
_entity.id
_entity.type
_entity.pdbx_description
1 polymer ?
#
loop_
_entity_poly.entity_id
_entity_poly.type
_entity_poly.pdbx_seq_one_letter_code
_entity_poly.pdbx_strand_id
1 'polypeptide(L)'
;MAIPASDGEGLCVTTTDLKQRLAERFRKVNGDHPMSDADDTYVSAQFVVLEELCAAHGRDADEVRRLMLEQRLPLPGYLRSDDAEMVPTDLFALVEEAGGLDQLETWFTAHWADPAVGQEEWNSYLSGQYVCLHSVTRPISSARIT
;
A
#
# COMPACT_ATOMS: atom_id res chain seq x y z
N MET A 1 48.95 -17.36 11.70
CA MET A 1 48.00 -16.80 10.71
C MET A 1 46.61 -17.17 11.20
N ALA A 2 45.91 -16.24 11.85
CA ALA A 2 44.54 -16.43 12.28
C ALA A 2 43.66 -15.66 11.29
N ILE A 3 42.69 -16.34 10.70
CA ILE A 3 41.65 -15.72 9.88
C ILE A 3 40.50 -15.42 10.85
N PRO A 4 40.10 -14.15 11.07
CA PRO A 4 38.86 -13.90 11.76
C PRO A 4 37.69 -14.20 10.82
N ALA A 5 36.78 -15.05 11.30
CA ALA A 5 35.45 -15.16 10.75
C ALA A 5 34.75 -13.81 10.91
N SER A 6 34.49 -13.12 9.80
CA SER A 6 33.52 -12.03 9.79
C SER A 6 32.13 -12.67 9.77
N ASP A 7 31.47 -12.52 10.91
CA ASP A 7 30.09 -12.80 11.21
C ASP A 7 29.17 -12.52 10.01
N GLY A 8 28.47 -13.57 9.57
CA GLY A 8 27.26 -13.42 8.79
C GLY A 8 26.14 -12.96 9.72
N GLU A 9 26.04 -11.66 9.95
CA GLU A 9 24.78 -11.06 10.42
C GLU A 9 23.76 -11.18 9.28
N GLY A 10 23.03 -12.29 9.28
CA GLY A 10 21.75 -12.37 8.60
C GLY A 10 20.82 -11.38 9.28
N LEU A 11 20.71 -10.18 8.72
CA LEU A 11 19.80 -9.11 9.14
C LEU A 11 18.39 -9.67 9.25
N CYS A 12 17.96 -10.02 10.45
CA CYS A 12 16.55 -10.12 10.76
C CYS A 12 15.99 -8.70 10.64
N VAL A 13 15.31 -8.42 9.53
CA VAL A 13 14.64 -7.13 9.34
C VAL A 13 13.65 -6.95 10.50
N THR A 14 13.88 -5.93 11.33
CA THR A 14 13.04 -5.65 12.50
C THR A 14 11.80 -4.87 12.06
N THR A 15 10.72 -4.93 12.85
CA THR A 15 9.51 -4.13 12.64
C THR A 15 9.83 -2.64 12.46
N THR A 16 10.73 -2.09 13.28
CA THR A 16 11.16 -0.69 13.17
C THR A 16 11.85 -0.40 11.84
N ASP A 17 12.69 -1.32 11.35
CA ASP A 17 13.35 -1.19 10.05
C ASP A 17 12.33 -1.19 8.89
N LEU A 18 11.31 -2.06 8.96
CA LEU A 18 10.22 -2.10 7.97
C LEU A 18 9.40 -0.81 7.97
N LYS A 19 9.03 -0.30 9.15
CA LYS A 19 8.32 1.00 9.30
C LYS A 19 9.12 2.14 8.66
N GLN A 20 10.42 2.23 8.98
CA GLN A 20 11.28 3.29 8.43
C GLN A 20 11.44 3.18 6.91
N ARG A 21 11.65 1.97 6.38
CA ARG A 21 11.76 1.74 4.94
C ARG A 21 10.47 2.06 4.19
N LEU A 22 9.32 1.71 4.77
CA LEU A 22 8.03 2.03 4.19
C LEU A 22 7.78 3.54 4.19
N ALA A 23 8.10 4.22 5.29
CA ALA A 23 7.99 5.67 5.39
C ALA A 23 8.92 6.40 4.42
N GLU A 24 10.16 5.93 4.25
CA GLU A 24 11.09 6.47 3.25
C GLU A 24 10.56 6.26 1.82
N ARG A 25 10.05 5.06 1.51
CA ARG A 25 9.45 4.75 0.21
C ARG A 25 8.24 5.65 -0.05
N PHE A 26 7.36 5.82 0.94
CA PHE A 26 6.21 6.72 0.86
C PHE A 26 6.65 8.15 0.54
N ARG A 27 7.59 8.73 1.30
CA ARG A 27 8.09 10.09 1.07
C ARG A 27 8.75 10.23 -0.30
N LYS A 28 9.45 9.20 -0.78
CA LYS A 28 10.07 9.19 -2.11
C LYS A 28 9.04 9.18 -3.24
N VAL A 29 7.89 8.52 -3.06
CA VAL A 29 6.84 8.39 -4.08
C VAL A 29 5.88 9.58 -4.04
N ASN A 30 5.42 9.94 -2.84
CA ASN A 30 4.34 10.89 -2.62
C ASN A 30 4.83 12.28 -2.24
N GLY A 31 6.12 12.43 -1.90
CA GLY A 31 6.67 13.68 -1.36
C GLY A 31 6.64 13.71 0.17
N ASP A 32 7.40 14.64 0.74
CA ASP A 32 7.35 14.93 2.17
C ASP A 32 6.25 15.97 2.42
N HIS A 33 5.19 15.53 3.10
CA HIS A 33 4.03 16.34 3.41
C HIS A 33 3.84 16.36 4.93
N PRO A 34 4.39 17.37 5.64
CA PRO A 34 4.21 17.46 7.08
C PRO A 34 2.72 17.63 7.40
N MET A 35 2.20 16.76 8.26
CA MET A 35 0.82 16.79 8.74
C MET A 35 0.63 17.89 9.78
N SER A 36 -0.51 18.57 9.74
CA SER A 36 -0.98 19.39 10.85
C SER A 36 -1.92 18.59 11.77
N ASP A 37 -2.20 19.10 12.96
CA ASP A 37 -3.18 18.48 13.88
C ASP A 37 -4.58 18.32 13.24
N ALA A 38 -4.94 19.22 12.31
CA ALA A 38 -6.19 19.16 11.56
C ALA A 38 -6.18 18.01 10.54
N ASP A 39 -5.05 17.77 9.89
CA ASP A 39 -4.86 16.64 8.98
C ASP A 39 -4.86 15.32 9.74
N ASP A 40 -4.17 15.25 10.88
CA ASP A 40 -4.18 14.07 11.75
C ASP A 40 -5.59 13.70 12.22
N THR A 41 -6.40 14.70 12.56
CA THR A 41 -7.81 14.52 12.92
C THR A 41 -8.62 14.00 11.73
N TYR A 42 -8.43 14.57 10.54
CA TYR A 42 -9.11 14.14 9.33
C TYR A 42 -8.76 12.68 8.97
N VAL A 43 -7.47 12.36 8.94
CA VAL A 43 -6.98 11.04 8.56
C VAL A 43 -7.38 10.00 9.59
N SER A 44 -7.31 10.31 10.89
CA SER A 44 -7.75 9.38 11.94
C SER A 44 -9.27 9.12 11.94
N ALA A 45 -10.07 9.98 11.30
CA ALA A 45 -11.50 9.78 11.15
C ALA A 45 -11.88 8.90 9.94
N GLN A 46 -11.03 8.83 8.91
CA GLN A 46 -11.34 8.14 7.65
C GLN A 46 -10.47 6.91 7.37
N PHE A 47 -9.30 6.85 8.00
CA PHE A 47 -8.30 5.80 7.83
C PHE A 47 -8.05 5.12 9.17
N VAL A 48 -7.54 3.90 9.10
CA VAL A 48 -7.15 3.12 10.27
C VAL A 48 -5.65 2.89 10.26
N VAL A 49 -5.05 2.72 11.43
CA VAL A 49 -3.65 2.37 11.54
C VAL A 49 -3.47 0.95 10.99
N LEU A 50 -2.43 0.73 10.18
CA LEU A 50 -2.14 -0.56 9.56
C LEU A 50 -2.10 -1.70 10.58
N GLU A 51 -1.46 -1.48 11.73
CA GLU A 51 -1.36 -2.49 12.80
C GLU A 51 -2.73 -2.87 13.38
N GLU A 52 -3.62 -1.89 13.56
CA GLU A 52 -4.98 -2.13 14.04
C GLU A 52 -5.81 -2.90 13.02
N LEU A 53 -5.72 -2.53 11.74
CA LEU A 53 -6.37 -3.25 10.65
C LEU A 53 -5.87 -4.70 10.57
N CYS A 54 -4.55 -4.90 10.63
CA CYS A 54 -3.96 -6.22 10.60
C CYS A 54 -4.43 -7.06 11.80
N ALA A 55 -4.45 -6.50 13.00
CA ALA A 55 -4.94 -7.18 14.19
C ALA A 55 -6.42 -7.58 14.07
N ALA A 56 -7.27 -6.70 13.52
CA ALA A 56 -8.70 -6.97 13.31
C ALA A 56 -8.94 -8.10 12.30
N HIS A 57 -8.08 -8.24 11.28
CA HIS A 57 -8.16 -9.27 10.25
C HIS A 57 -7.29 -10.52 10.54
N GLY A 58 -6.62 -10.58 11.69
CA GLY A 58 -5.71 -11.67 12.04
C GLY A 58 -4.49 -11.80 11.12
N ARG A 59 -4.03 -10.68 10.55
CA ARG A 59 -2.87 -10.57 9.67
C ARG A 59 -1.65 -10.05 10.44
N ASP A 60 -0.46 -10.37 9.93
CA ASP A 60 0.80 -9.83 10.44
C ASP A 60 1.11 -8.49 9.75
N ALA A 61 1.31 -7.44 10.54
CA ALA A 61 1.55 -6.09 10.00
C ALA A 61 2.90 -5.99 9.28
N ASP A 62 3.92 -6.71 9.73
CA ASP A 62 5.23 -6.69 9.10
C ASP A 62 5.22 -7.38 7.74
N GLU A 63 4.45 -8.47 7.60
CA GLU A 63 4.22 -9.09 6.30
C GLU A 63 3.47 -8.15 5.35
N VAL A 64 2.47 -7.42 5.83
CA VAL A 64 1.77 -6.43 4.99
C VAL A 64 2.70 -5.30 4.57
N ARG A 65 3.59 -4.82 5.46
CA ARG A 65 4.63 -3.83 5.10
C ARG A 65 5.56 -4.36 4.02
N ARG A 66 5.97 -5.64 4.09
CA ARG A 66 6.78 -6.27 3.03
C ARG A 66 6.06 -6.28 1.70
N LEU A 67 4.79 -6.69 1.68
CA LEU A 67 3.97 -6.69 0.46
C LEU A 67 3.82 -5.28 -0.13
N MET A 68 3.70 -4.24 0.69
CA MET A 68 3.69 -2.84 0.22
C MET A 68 5.05 -2.44 -0.39
N LEU A 69 6.16 -2.81 0.26
CA LEU A 69 7.51 -2.55 -0.25
C LEU A 69 7.81 -3.32 -1.54
N GLU A 70 7.26 -4.52 -1.69
CA GLU A 70 7.34 -5.37 -2.87
C GLU A 70 6.37 -4.93 -3.99
N GLN A 71 5.62 -3.84 -3.78
CA GLN A 71 4.67 -3.29 -4.75
C GLN A 71 3.55 -4.30 -5.11
N ARG A 72 3.16 -5.12 -4.13
CA ARG A 72 2.04 -6.06 -4.23
C ARG A 72 0.77 -5.54 -3.56
N LEU A 73 0.95 -4.62 -2.62
CA LEU A 73 -0.11 -3.85 -1.98
C LEU A 73 0.18 -2.36 -2.14
N PRO A 74 -0.86 -1.51 -2.11
CA PRO A 74 -0.67 -0.08 -2.19
C PRO A 74 0.02 0.44 -0.93
N LEU A 75 0.87 1.47 -1.10
CA LEU A 75 1.43 2.22 0.01
C LEU A 75 0.31 2.82 0.88
N PRO A 76 0.59 3.15 2.15
CA PRO A 76 -0.36 3.90 2.97
C PRO A 76 -0.76 5.19 2.27
N GLY A 77 -2.02 5.60 2.43
CA GLY A 77 -2.51 6.86 1.84
C GLY A 77 -1.91 8.07 2.55
N TYR A 78 -1.61 7.92 3.84
CA TYR A 78 -1.02 8.96 4.67
C TYR A 78 -0.04 8.38 5.70
N LEU A 79 0.97 9.17 6.06
CA LEU A 79 1.71 9.01 7.30
C LEU A 79 1.20 10.08 8.28
N ARG A 80 0.75 9.65 9.45
CA ARG A 80 0.36 10.57 10.53
C ARG A 80 1.61 11.24 11.14
N SER A 81 1.45 12.33 11.89
CA SER A 81 2.59 13.02 12.53
C SER A 81 3.48 12.13 13.40
N ASP A 82 2.94 11.04 13.95
CA ASP A 82 3.66 10.01 14.71
C ASP A 82 4.23 8.86 13.84
N ASP A 83 4.34 9.06 12.53
CA ASP A 83 4.76 8.07 11.52
C ASP A 83 3.84 6.83 11.42
N ALA A 84 2.63 6.88 12.00
CA ALA A 84 1.65 5.81 11.84
C ALA A 84 1.20 5.69 10.38
N GLU A 85 1.18 4.45 9.88
CA GLU A 85 0.76 4.14 8.52
C GLU A 85 -0.76 4.09 8.44
N MET A 86 -1.35 5.10 7.80
CA MET A 86 -2.80 5.24 7.72
C MET A 86 -3.28 4.65 6.40
N VAL A 87 -4.09 3.59 6.51
CA VAL A 87 -4.59 2.78 5.39
C VAL A 87 -6.12 2.79 5.36
N PRO A 88 -6.74 2.65 4.18
CA PRO A 88 -8.18 2.51 4.09
C PRO A 88 -8.62 1.21 4.80
N THR A 89 -9.78 1.23 5.45
CA THR A 89 -10.34 0.03 6.12
C THR A 89 -10.56 -1.14 5.16
N ASP A 90 -10.77 -0.81 3.88
CA ASP A 90 -11.03 -1.76 2.80
C ASP A 90 -9.75 -2.20 2.07
N LEU A 91 -8.55 -1.99 2.65
CA LEU A 91 -7.25 -2.34 2.04
C LEU A 91 -7.22 -3.75 1.45
N PHE A 92 -7.84 -4.71 2.15
CA PHE A 92 -7.85 -6.12 1.74
C PHE A 92 -9.02 -6.50 0.84
N ALA A 93 -10.06 -5.67 0.71
CA ALA A 93 -11.27 -6.03 -0.02
C ALA A 93 -11.01 -6.28 -1.51
N LEU A 94 -10.14 -5.48 -2.14
CA LEU A 94 -9.70 -5.71 -3.52
C LEU A 94 -8.91 -7.01 -3.68
N VAL A 95 -8.09 -7.35 -2.69
CA VAL A 95 -7.33 -8.61 -2.67
C VAL A 95 -8.30 -9.79 -2.61
N GLU A 96 -9.32 -9.69 -1.77
CA GLU A 96 -10.37 -10.70 -1.61
C GLU A 96 -11.23 -10.81 -2.88
N GLU A 97 -11.60 -9.69 -3.49
CA GLU A 97 -12.38 -9.65 -4.74
C GLU A 97 -11.61 -10.23 -5.94
N ALA A 98 -10.30 -9.96 -6.03
CA ALA A 98 -9.43 -10.53 -7.04
C ALA A 98 -9.16 -12.04 -6.81
N GLY A 99 -9.54 -12.60 -5.65
CA GLY A 99 -9.28 -13.98 -5.29
C GLY A 99 -7.83 -14.25 -4.85
N GLY A 100 -7.15 -13.22 -4.34
CA GLY A 100 -5.80 -13.30 -3.75
C GLY A 100 -4.78 -12.33 -4.34
N LEU A 101 -3.67 -12.15 -3.63
CA LEU A 101 -2.59 -11.22 -3.99
C LEU A 101 -1.96 -11.52 -5.36
N ASP A 102 -1.87 -12.80 -5.73
CA ASP A 102 -1.28 -13.24 -7.02
C ASP A 102 -2.15 -12.93 -8.22
N GLN A 103 -3.44 -12.72 -8.00
CA GLN A 103 -4.39 -12.39 -9.06
C GLN A 103 -4.70 -10.89 -9.11
N LEU A 104 -4.36 -10.13 -8.07
CA LEU A 104 -4.74 -8.72 -7.94
C LEU A 104 -4.29 -7.87 -9.13
N GLU A 105 -3.01 -7.89 -9.52
CA GLU A 105 -2.51 -7.06 -10.63
C GLU A 105 -3.20 -7.42 -11.96
N THR A 106 -3.35 -8.72 -12.25
CA THR A 106 -4.00 -9.18 -13.48
C THR A 106 -5.49 -8.86 -13.49
N TRP A 107 -6.18 -9.07 -12.36
CA TRP A 107 -7.59 -8.76 -12.19
C TRP A 107 -7.84 -7.26 -12.31
N PHE A 108 -6.98 -6.44 -11.68
CA PHE A 108 -7.05 -4.99 -11.75
C PHE A 108 -6.88 -4.56 -13.20
N THR A 109 -5.71 -4.80 -13.81
CA THR A 109 -5.40 -4.36 -15.18
C THR A 109 -6.40 -4.85 -16.24
N ALA A 110 -7.08 -5.98 -16.02
CA ALA A 110 -8.12 -6.50 -16.91
C ALA A 110 -9.38 -5.60 -17.01
N HIS A 111 -9.58 -4.63 -16.11
CA HIS A 111 -10.66 -3.65 -16.22
C HIS A 111 -10.44 -2.62 -17.33
N TRP A 112 -9.22 -2.52 -17.86
CA TRP A 112 -8.86 -1.58 -18.90
C TRP A 112 -8.78 -2.25 -20.26
N ALA A 113 -9.34 -1.59 -21.28
CA ALA A 113 -9.24 -2.06 -22.66
C ALA A 113 -7.83 -1.90 -23.23
N ASP A 114 -7.10 -0.88 -22.75
CA ASP A 114 -5.71 -0.64 -23.12
C ASP A 114 -4.78 -1.12 -22.00
N PRO A 115 -3.83 -2.03 -22.28
CA PRO A 115 -2.96 -2.61 -21.25
C PRO A 115 -1.93 -1.62 -20.72
N ALA A 116 -1.52 -0.61 -21.50
CA ALA A 116 -0.59 0.41 -21.02
C ALA A 116 -1.30 1.31 -19.98
N VAL A 117 -2.54 1.71 -20.27
CA VAL A 117 -3.38 2.47 -19.32
C VAL A 117 -3.63 1.66 -18.06
N GLY A 118 -3.96 0.36 -18.18
CA GLY A 118 -4.12 -0.51 -17.01
C GLY A 118 -2.86 -0.55 -16.12
N GLN A 119 -1.67 -0.61 -16.72
CA GLN A 119 -0.42 -0.59 -15.99
C GLN A 119 -0.14 0.76 -15.33
N GLU A 120 -0.47 1.88 -15.98
CA GLU A 120 -0.35 3.23 -15.39
C GLU A 120 -1.26 3.40 -14.17
N GLU A 121 -2.51 2.92 -14.27
CA GLU A 121 -3.46 2.93 -13.18
C GLU A 121 -3.03 1.99 -12.05
N TRP A 122 -2.46 0.83 -12.37
CA TRP A 122 -1.90 -0.08 -11.37
C TRP A 122 -0.73 0.55 -10.60
N ASN A 123 0.21 1.21 -11.30
CA ASN A 123 1.29 1.94 -10.64
C ASN A 123 0.76 3.07 -9.75
N SER A 124 -0.29 3.75 -10.21
CA SER A 124 -0.96 4.81 -9.46
C SER A 124 -1.70 4.24 -8.24
N TYR A 125 -2.33 3.07 -8.35
CA TYR A 125 -2.91 2.33 -7.23
C TYR A 125 -1.84 2.00 -6.18
N LEU A 126 -0.72 1.42 -6.62
CA LEU A 126 0.38 1.05 -5.74
C LEU A 126 1.03 2.25 -5.03
N SER A 127 1.00 3.44 -5.64
CA SER A 127 1.53 4.66 -5.03
C SER A 127 0.78 5.10 -3.77
N GLY A 128 -0.45 4.61 -3.54
CA GLY A 128 -1.30 5.05 -2.44
C GLY A 128 -2.00 6.40 -2.68
N GLN A 129 -1.79 7.03 -3.86
CA GLN A 129 -2.42 8.31 -4.21
C GLN A 129 -3.93 8.21 -4.46
N TYR A 130 -4.47 6.99 -4.67
CA TYR A 130 -5.92 6.78 -4.65
C TYR A 130 -6.42 6.70 -3.21
N VAL A 131 -6.52 7.88 -2.59
CA VAL A 131 -7.02 8.09 -1.22
C VAL A 131 -8.48 7.62 -1.04
N CYS A 132 -9.23 7.42 -2.12
CA CYS A 132 -10.61 6.94 -2.07
C CYS A 132 -10.85 5.78 -3.03
N LEU A 133 -10.46 4.57 -2.63
CA LEU A 133 -10.90 3.35 -3.30
C LEU A 133 -12.32 2.93 -2.92
N HIS A 134 -13.22 3.92 -2.74
CA HIS A 134 -14.63 3.64 -2.47
C HIS A 134 -15.38 3.16 -3.72
N SER A 135 -14.80 3.38 -4.91
CA SER A 135 -15.27 2.74 -6.14
C SER A 135 -14.25 3.00 -7.24
N VAL A 136 -13.64 1.94 -7.78
CA VAL A 136 -13.23 1.95 -9.18
C VAL A 136 -14.49 2.13 -10.00
N THR A 137 -14.89 3.38 -10.15
CA THR A 137 -16.04 3.76 -10.96
C THR A 137 -15.62 3.41 -12.38
N ARG A 138 -16.21 2.32 -12.90
CA ARG A 138 -16.19 1.98 -14.32
C ARG A 138 -16.22 3.28 -15.13
N PRO A 139 -15.22 3.63 -15.96
CA PRO A 139 -15.55 4.44 -17.11
C PRO A 139 -16.52 3.57 -17.90
N ILE A 140 -17.80 3.92 -17.83
CA ILE A 140 -18.83 3.32 -18.66
C ILE A 140 -18.30 3.52 -20.09
N SER A 141 -17.75 2.45 -20.68
CA SER A 141 -17.48 2.39 -22.09
C SER A 141 -18.84 2.63 -22.74
N SER A 142 -19.04 3.85 -23.19
CA SER A 142 -20.20 4.26 -23.96
C SER A 142 -20.04 3.65 -25.35
N ALA A 143 -20.13 2.32 -25.43
CA ALA A 143 -20.34 1.63 -26.69
C ALA A 143 -21.77 1.96 -27.14
N ARG A 144 -21.92 3.09 -27.85
CA ARG A 144 -23.00 3.21 -28.82
C ARG A 144 -22.67 2.26 -29.96
N ILE A 145 -23.16 1.03 -29.84
CA ILE A 145 -23.30 0.14 -30.98
C ILE A 145 -24.46 0.72 -31.80
N THR A 146 -24.13 1.27 -32.97
CA THR A 146 -25.08 1.53 -34.06
C THR A 146 -24.91 0.43 -35.08
#